data_AF-A0A0D0VH20-F1
#
_entry.id   AF-A0A0D0VH20-F1
#
_cell.length_a   1.000
_cell.length_b   1.000
_cell.length_c   1.000
_cell.angle_alpha   90.00
_cell.angle_beta   90.00
_cell.angle_gamma   90.00
#
_symmetry.space_group_name_H-M   'P 1'
#
loop_
_entity.id
_entity.type
_entity.pdbx_description
1 polymer ?
#
loop_
_entity_poly.entity_id
_entity_poly.type
_entity_poly.pdbx_seq_one_letter_code
_entity_poly.pdbx_strand_id
1 'polypeptide(L)'
;MHSKPPPIDRSAGRQFAALDPVRDIILDHLCNIAPTRTILVNKHCYKRTVPVLYEKALLSPYLLYGITCGDEEQYLRTANALQHVRALEIDDMRCMAFLREFSIPPLTDSAPFPIEPQNILGGVEQLEMPWTVLHFRNWDSYRYIYQWQGQEQRMFNVDPTRLKEVVLHVDEDDILFGGMSFKDSWRQLGELPKLITYIFHITASSEYEYALKSLLKYDYGPVATVRVIL
;
A
#
# COMPACT_ATOMS: atom_id res chain seq x y z
N MET A 1 5.12 -57.56 -31.85
CA MET A 1 4.77 -56.41 -32.73
C MET A 1 4.51 -55.21 -31.84
N HIS A 2 5.47 -54.30 -31.68
CA HIS A 2 5.26 -53.04 -30.96
C HIS A 2 4.84 -51.96 -31.96
N SER A 3 3.56 -51.60 -31.96
CA SER A 3 3.05 -50.47 -32.73
C SER A 3 3.60 -49.16 -32.14
N LYS A 4 4.33 -48.38 -32.95
CA LYS A 4 4.69 -47.00 -32.60
C LYS A 4 3.41 -46.19 -32.31
N PRO A 5 3.39 -45.33 -31.29
CA PRO A 5 2.28 -44.41 -31.07
C PRO A 5 2.14 -43.47 -32.27
N PRO A 6 0.90 -43.06 -32.60
CA PRO A 6 0.64 -42.18 -33.72
C PRO A 6 1.34 -40.82 -33.51
N PRO A 7 1.78 -40.15 -34.59
CA PRO A 7 2.40 -38.85 -34.49
C PRO A 7 1.41 -37.85 -33.88
N ILE A 8 1.83 -37.20 -32.79
CA ILE A 8 1.07 -36.10 -32.18
C ILE A 8 0.98 -34.99 -33.22
N ASP A 9 -0.23 -34.77 -33.73
CA ASP A 9 -0.49 -33.71 -34.69
C ASP A 9 -0.34 -32.34 -33.99
N ARG A 10 0.85 -31.76 -34.13
CA ARG A 10 1.19 -30.43 -33.57
C ARG A 10 0.51 -29.28 -34.34
N SER A 11 -0.25 -29.56 -35.39
CA SER A 11 -0.94 -28.52 -36.19
C SER A 11 -2.11 -27.88 -35.43
N ALA A 12 -2.82 -28.65 -34.60
CA ALA A 12 -3.93 -28.14 -33.78
C ALA A 12 -3.48 -27.05 -32.80
N GLY A 13 -2.29 -27.19 -32.20
CA GLY A 13 -1.72 -26.18 -31.30
C GLY A 13 -1.42 -24.83 -31.97
N ARG A 14 -1.22 -24.79 -33.31
CA ARG A 14 -1.00 -23.55 -34.06
C ARG A 14 -2.30 -22.84 -34.45
N GLN A 15 -3.41 -23.57 -34.62
CA GLN A 15 -4.70 -22.97 -34.98
C GLN A 15 -5.32 -22.18 -33.82
N PHE A 16 -5.15 -22.65 -32.58
CA PHE A 16 -5.64 -21.92 -31.40
C PHE A 16 -4.74 -20.77 -30.96
N ALA A 17 -3.48 -20.73 -31.39
CA ALA A 17 -2.57 -19.62 -31.09
C ALA A 17 -3.08 -18.27 -31.62
N ALA A 18 -3.83 -18.28 -32.72
CA ALA A 18 -4.48 -17.07 -33.24
C ALA A 18 -5.57 -16.51 -32.31
N LEU A 19 -6.11 -17.34 -31.40
CA LEU A 19 -7.11 -16.95 -30.41
C LEU A 19 -6.51 -16.57 -29.05
N ASP A 20 -5.19 -16.71 -28.88
CA ASP A 20 -4.51 -16.32 -27.63
C ASP A 20 -4.76 -14.84 -27.25
N PRO A 21 -4.78 -13.86 -28.17
CA PRO A 21 -5.10 -12.47 -27.82
C PRO A 21 -6.52 -12.31 -27.27
N VAL A 22 -7.49 -13.00 -27.87
CA VAL A 22 -8.90 -12.96 -27.43
C VAL A 22 -9.05 -13.62 -26.06
N ARG A 23 -8.40 -14.77 -25.87
CA ARG A 23 -8.33 -15.46 -24.58
C ARG A 23 -7.74 -14.56 -23.51
N ASP A 24 -6.65 -13.86 -23.81
CA ASP A 24 -5.97 -12.98 -22.86
C ASP A 24 -6.85 -11.80 -22.44
N ILE A 25 -7.58 -11.17 -23.39
CA ILE A 25 -8.55 -10.10 -23.07
C ILE A 25 -9.65 -10.60 -22.13
N ILE A 26 -10.22 -11.79 -22.41
CA ILE A 26 -11.25 -12.40 -21.57
C ILE A 26 -10.70 -12.65 -20.16
N LEU A 27 -9.47 -13.17 -20.07
CA LEU A 27 -8.82 -13.42 -18.79
C LEU A 27 -8.56 -12.13 -18.01
N ASP A 28 -8.12 -11.06 -18.68
CA ASP A 28 -7.91 -9.77 -18.02
C ASP A 28 -9.22 -9.19 -17.47
N HIS A 29 -10.31 -9.30 -18.22
CA HIS A 29 -11.65 -8.93 -17.72
C HIS A 29 -12.07 -9.77 -16.52
N LEU A 30 -11.85 -11.08 -16.55
CA LEU A 30 -12.17 -11.96 -15.43
C LEU A 30 -11.29 -11.69 -14.20
N CYS A 31 -10.03 -11.30 -14.39
CA CYS A 31 -9.15 -10.87 -13.30
C CYS A 31 -9.70 -9.63 -12.61
N ASN A 32 -10.28 -8.69 -13.37
CA ASN A 32 -10.84 -7.45 -12.82
C ASN A 32 -12.21 -7.66 -12.15
N ILE A 33 -13.09 -8.45 -12.75
CA ILE A 33 -14.49 -8.58 -12.29
C ILE A 33 -14.63 -9.65 -11.19
N ALA A 34 -13.86 -10.73 -11.25
CA ALA A 34 -13.96 -11.86 -10.33
C ALA A 34 -12.59 -12.39 -9.88
N PRO A 35 -11.71 -11.53 -9.34
CA PRO A 35 -10.32 -11.89 -9.06
C PRO A 35 -10.17 -13.11 -8.14
N THR A 36 -10.97 -13.20 -7.06
CA THR A 36 -10.89 -14.29 -6.09
C THR A 36 -11.23 -15.66 -6.67
N ARG A 37 -12.05 -15.72 -7.73
CA ARG A 37 -12.33 -16.97 -8.45
C ARG A 37 -11.27 -17.24 -9.50
N THR A 38 -10.85 -16.21 -10.23
CA THR A 38 -9.91 -16.30 -11.35
C THR A 38 -8.51 -16.74 -10.88
N ILE A 39 -8.06 -16.31 -9.70
CA ILE A 39 -6.75 -16.68 -9.14
C ILE A 39 -6.60 -18.21 -8.93
N LEU A 40 -7.70 -18.94 -8.73
CA LEU A 40 -7.70 -20.38 -8.46
C LEU A 40 -7.67 -21.26 -9.72
N VAL A 41 -7.84 -20.67 -10.91
CA VAL A 41 -8.05 -21.44 -12.15
C VAL A 41 -6.77 -22.15 -12.61
N ASN A 42 -5.66 -21.42 -12.73
CA ASN A 42 -4.35 -21.97 -13.10
C ASN A 42 -3.22 -20.94 -12.83
N LYS A 43 -1.97 -21.36 -13.01
CA LYS A 43 -0.77 -20.52 -12.79
C LYS A 43 -0.73 -19.25 -13.67
N HIS A 44 -1.28 -19.29 -14.87
CA HIS A 44 -1.33 -18.11 -15.75
C HIS A 44 -2.33 -17.08 -15.21
N CYS A 45 -3.50 -17.53 -14.77
CA CYS A 45 -4.50 -16.68 -14.13
C CYS A 45 -3.94 -16.11 -12.82
N TYR A 46 -3.30 -16.93 -11.98
CA TYR A 46 -2.64 -16.47 -10.76
C TYR A 46 -1.71 -15.27 -11.01
N LYS A 47 -0.80 -15.37 -11.99
CA LYS A 47 0.15 -14.30 -12.32
C LYS A 47 -0.52 -13.01 -12.79
N ARG A 48 -1.66 -13.10 -13.48
CA ARG A 48 -2.43 -11.94 -13.95
C ARG A 48 -3.31 -11.32 -12.87
N THR A 49 -3.85 -12.15 -11.98
CA THR A 49 -4.80 -11.71 -10.97
C THR A 49 -4.14 -11.11 -9.74
N VAL A 50 -2.96 -11.59 -9.34
CA VAL A 50 -2.24 -11.06 -8.16
C VAL A 50 -2.04 -9.54 -8.24
N PRO A 51 -1.55 -8.95 -9.36
CA PRO A 51 -1.40 -7.51 -9.46
C PRO A 51 -2.69 -6.72 -9.28
N VAL A 52 -3.82 -7.26 -9.76
CA VAL A 52 -5.13 -6.64 -9.64
C VAL A 52 -5.66 -6.72 -8.20
N LEU A 53 -5.51 -7.87 -7.56
CA LEU A 53 -5.96 -8.08 -6.17
C LEU A 53 -5.23 -7.20 -5.17
N TYR A 54 -3.93 -6.99 -5.39
CA TYR A 54 -3.08 -6.25 -4.47
C TYR A 54 -2.78 -4.83 -4.95
N GLU A 55 -3.47 -4.33 -5.98
CA GLU A 55 -3.31 -2.93 -6.42
C GLU A 55 -3.61 -1.95 -5.27
N LYS A 56 -4.62 -2.27 -4.47
CA LYS A 56 -4.99 -1.55 -3.24
C LYS A 56 -4.88 -2.48 -2.05
N ALA A 57 -4.25 -2.04 -0.97
CA ALA A 57 -4.11 -2.85 0.24
C ALA A 57 -4.27 -2.00 1.50
N LEU A 58 -4.92 -2.60 2.51
CA LEU A 58 -4.91 -2.10 3.87
C LEU A 58 -3.69 -2.66 4.61
N LEU A 59 -2.80 -1.78 5.05
CA LEU A 59 -1.67 -2.13 5.88
C LEU A 59 -2.16 -2.41 7.31
N SER A 60 -2.47 -3.68 7.56
CA SER A 60 -2.86 -4.16 8.88
C SER A 60 -1.72 -4.92 9.57
N PRO A 61 -1.74 -5.05 10.91
CA PRO A 61 -0.78 -5.89 11.64
C PRO A 61 -0.74 -7.35 11.13
N TYR A 62 -1.87 -7.87 10.63
CA TYR A 62 -1.95 -9.20 10.06
C TYR A 62 -1.21 -9.32 8.71
N LEU A 63 -1.27 -8.27 7.88
CA LEU A 63 -0.51 -8.22 6.65
C LEU A 63 1.00 -8.15 6.94
N LEU A 64 1.38 -7.40 7.98
CA LEU A 64 2.76 -7.30 8.43
C LEU A 64 3.31 -8.62 8.98
N TYR A 65 2.46 -9.46 9.61
CA TYR A 65 2.88 -10.74 10.17
C TYR A 65 3.61 -11.62 9.14
N GLY A 66 3.16 -11.66 7.89
CA GLY A 66 3.80 -12.44 6.82
C GLY A 66 5.22 -11.98 6.51
N ILE A 67 5.55 -10.73 6.80
CA ILE A 67 6.87 -10.11 6.58
C ILE A 67 7.73 -10.17 7.85
N THR A 68 7.11 -10.00 9.03
CA THR A 68 7.82 -9.82 10.30
C THR A 68 7.88 -11.07 11.17
N CYS A 69 7.10 -12.11 10.87
CA CYS A 69 6.98 -13.30 11.72
C CYS A 69 6.77 -14.60 10.91
N GLY A 70 6.65 -14.51 9.58
CA GLY A 70 6.43 -15.66 8.72
C GLY A 70 7.69 -16.48 8.46
N ASP A 71 7.50 -17.71 7.95
CA ASP A 71 8.57 -18.48 7.33
C ASP A 71 9.00 -17.87 5.97
N GLU A 72 10.05 -18.41 5.35
CA GLU A 72 10.58 -17.91 4.08
C GLU A 72 9.52 -17.89 2.96
N GLU A 73 8.66 -18.90 2.90
CA GLU A 73 7.62 -18.99 1.87
C GLU A 73 6.54 -17.92 2.08
N GLN A 74 6.10 -17.73 3.33
CA GLN A 74 5.16 -16.70 3.73
C GLN A 74 5.72 -15.31 3.45
N TYR A 75 6.99 -15.08 3.77
CA TYR A 75 7.68 -13.85 3.44
C TYR A 75 7.66 -13.59 1.93
N LEU A 76 8.12 -14.55 1.12
CA LEU A 76 8.22 -14.40 -0.33
C LEU A 76 6.86 -14.11 -0.97
N ARG A 77 5.82 -14.81 -0.51
CA ARG A 77 4.45 -14.60 -0.99
C ARG A 77 3.92 -13.23 -0.61
N THR A 78 4.15 -12.80 0.63
CA THR A 78 3.68 -11.50 1.12
C THR A 78 4.44 -10.36 0.43
N ALA A 79 5.76 -10.46 0.32
CA ALA A 79 6.59 -9.49 -0.37
C ALA A 79 6.22 -9.35 -1.85
N ASN A 80 6.03 -10.47 -2.56
CA ASN A 80 5.60 -10.47 -3.96
C ASN A 80 4.22 -9.82 -4.14
N ALA A 81 3.27 -10.13 -3.26
CA ALA A 81 1.96 -9.48 -3.29
C ALA A 81 2.07 -7.96 -3.10
N LEU A 82 2.88 -7.52 -2.12
CA LEU A 82 3.03 -6.10 -1.78
C LEU A 82 3.75 -5.28 -2.86
N GLN A 83 4.61 -5.89 -3.67
CA GLN A 83 5.25 -5.23 -4.82
C GLN A 83 4.25 -4.68 -5.85
N HIS A 84 3.03 -5.22 -5.85
CA HIS A 84 1.96 -4.77 -6.74
C HIS A 84 1.10 -3.66 -6.15
N VAL A 85 1.29 -3.29 -4.88
CA VAL A 85 0.52 -2.23 -4.23
C VAL A 85 0.86 -0.88 -4.84
N ARG A 86 -0.19 -0.18 -5.26
CA ARG A 86 -0.16 1.20 -5.78
C ARG A 86 -0.84 2.17 -4.84
N ALA A 87 -1.94 1.77 -4.20
CA ALA A 87 -2.56 2.54 -3.12
C ALA A 87 -2.51 1.74 -1.81
N LEU A 88 -1.93 2.35 -0.79
CA LEU A 88 -1.78 1.74 0.52
C LEU A 88 -2.59 2.54 1.55
N GLU A 89 -3.58 1.89 2.15
CA GLU A 89 -4.37 2.44 3.24
C GLU A 89 -3.75 2.04 4.58
N ILE A 90 -3.77 2.94 5.56
CA ILE A 90 -3.21 2.72 6.90
C ILE A 90 -4.23 3.21 7.91
N ASP A 91 -4.86 2.26 8.60
CA ASP A 91 -5.82 2.51 9.66
C ASP A 91 -5.19 2.40 11.06
N ASP A 92 -4.02 1.77 11.15
CA ASP A 92 -3.38 1.42 12.41
C ASP A 92 -2.03 2.14 12.60
N MET A 93 -1.89 2.82 13.72
CA MET A 93 -0.64 3.46 14.17
C MET A 93 0.57 2.50 14.22
N ARG A 94 0.37 1.22 14.52
CA ARG A 94 1.44 0.20 14.52
C ARG A 94 2.02 0.01 13.13
N CYS A 95 1.20 0.19 12.11
CA CYS A 95 1.58 0.09 10.71
C CYS A 95 2.31 1.34 10.20
N MET A 96 2.06 2.51 10.81
CA MET A 96 2.90 3.70 10.58
C MET A 96 4.33 3.53 11.08
N ALA A 97 4.52 2.85 12.21
CA ALA A 97 5.86 2.50 12.69
C ALA A 97 6.58 1.60 11.67
N PHE A 98 5.87 0.66 11.05
CA PHE A 98 6.42 -0.17 9.98
C PHE A 98 6.84 0.67 8.76
N LEU A 99 6.06 1.67 8.35
CA LEU A 99 6.44 2.51 7.21
C LEU A 99 7.66 3.40 7.47
N ARG A 100 7.83 3.89 8.70
CA ARG A 100 8.82 4.91 9.06
C ARG A 100 10.13 4.34 9.58
N GLU A 101 10.08 3.26 10.36
CA GLU A 101 11.19 2.85 11.23
C GLU A 101 11.64 1.40 11.03
N PHE A 102 10.78 0.52 10.49
CA PHE A 102 11.19 -0.87 10.27
C PHE A 102 12.10 -1.01 9.05
N SER A 103 13.41 -1.01 9.29
CA SER A 103 14.26 -1.98 8.60
C SER A 103 13.76 -3.36 9.03
N ILE A 104 13.14 -4.14 8.16
CA ILE A 104 12.70 -5.50 8.50
C ILE A 104 13.95 -6.28 8.94
N PRO A 105 14.13 -6.56 10.25
CA PRO A 105 15.31 -7.29 10.68
C PRO A 105 15.21 -8.71 10.09
N PRO A 106 16.32 -9.30 9.63
CA PRO A 106 16.27 -10.66 9.16
C PRO A 106 15.82 -11.57 10.33
N LEU A 107 14.72 -12.33 10.13
CA LEU A 107 14.09 -13.15 11.18
C LEU A 107 14.99 -14.28 11.71
N THR A 108 16.12 -14.54 11.04
CA THR A 108 17.12 -15.50 11.47
C THR A 108 18.52 -14.99 11.12
N ASP A 109 19.50 -15.35 11.93
CA ASP A 109 20.93 -15.02 11.75
C ASP A 109 21.55 -15.58 10.45
N SER A 110 20.77 -16.23 9.56
CA SER A 110 21.31 -17.14 8.55
C SER A 110 20.76 -17.03 7.13
N ALA A 111 19.81 -16.15 6.83
CA ALA A 111 19.34 -16.00 5.45
C ALA A 111 19.15 -14.52 5.08
N PRO A 112 19.93 -13.97 4.12
CA PRO A 112 19.57 -12.71 3.52
C PRO A 112 18.23 -12.90 2.82
N PHE A 113 17.21 -12.13 3.23
CA PHE A 113 15.95 -12.11 2.52
C PHE A 113 16.23 -11.66 1.07
N PRO A 114 15.65 -12.34 0.06
CA PRO A 114 15.99 -12.09 -1.34
C PRO A 114 15.44 -10.77 -1.88
N ILE A 115 14.59 -10.07 -1.10
CA ILE A 115 13.97 -8.80 -1.46
C ILE A 115 14.32 -7.79 -0.37
N GLU A 116 14.93 -6.67 -0.75
CA GLU A 116 15.18 -5.60 0.22
C GLU A 116 13.85 -4.97 0.68
N PRO A 117 13.70 -4.59 1.97
CA PRO A 117 12.49 -3.99 2.53
C PRO A 117 11.90 -2.83 1.70
N GLN A 118 12.79 -1.94 1.23
CA GLN A 118 12.46 -0.79 0.38
C GLN A 118 11.84 -1.15 -0.97
N ASN A 119 12.05 -2.39 -1.45
CA ASN A 119 11.46 -2.88 -2.69
C ASN A 119 10.08 -3.52 -2.49
N ILE A 120 9.66 -3.76 -1.26
CA ILE A 120 8.36 -4.38 -0.95
C ILE A 120 7.22 -3.40 -1.21
N LEU A 121 7.34 -2.16 -0.74
CA LEU A 121 6.34 -1.09 -0.96
C LEU A 121 6.86 0.03 -1.87
N GLY A 122 8.00 -0.17 -2.53
CA GLY A 122 8.55 0.78 -3.51
C GLY A 122 7.62 1.06 -4.70
N GLY A 123 6.58 0.25 -4.88
CA GLY A 123 5.55 0.45 -5.89
C GLY A 123 4.47 1.48 -5.54
N VAL A 124 4.37 1.92 -4.29
CA VAL A 124 3.25 2.73 -3.80
C VAL A 124 3.29 4.13 -4.39
N GLU A 125 2.17 4.54 -4.97
CA GLU A 125 1.96 5.86 -5.57
C GLU A 125 0.99 6.72 -4.73
N GLN A 126 0.13 6.09 -3.93
CA GLN A 126 -0.84 6.77 -3.07
C GLN A 126 -0.79 6.17 -1.66
N LEU A 127 -0.71 7.03 -0.64
CA LEU A 127 -0.92 6.66 0.76
C LEU A 127 -2.24 7.25 1.24
N GLU A 128 -3.07 6.46 1.91
CA GLU A 128 -4.35 6.88 2.47
C GLU A 128 -4.36 6.57 3.96
N MET A 129 -4.69 7.54 4.81
CA MET A 129 -4.73 7.32 6.25
C MET A 129 -5.63 8.33 6.97
N PRO A 130 -6.20 7.97 8.14
CA PRO A 130 -6.77 8.92 9.06
C PRO A 130 -5.75 9.93 9.56
N TRP A 131 -6.20 11.15 9.83
CA TRP A 131 -5.40 12.22 10.39
C TRP A 131 -4.81 11.84 11.75
N THR A 132 -5.60 11.16 12.59
CA THR A 132 -5.15 10.61 13.88
C THR A 132 -3.90 9.74 13.77
N VAL A 133 -3.80 8.94 12.71
CA VAL A 133 -2.68 8.01 12.47
C VAL A 133 -1.39 8.79 12.17
N LEU A 134 -1.49 9.94 11.50
CA LEU A 134 -0.35 10.84 11.26
C LEU A 134 0.09 11.58 12.53
N HIS A 135 -0.86 11.97 13.39
CA HIS A 135 -0.67 12.85 14.54
C HIS A 135 -0.52 12.16 15.89
N PHE A 136 -0.21 10.86 15.89
CA PHE A 136 -0.11 10.08 17.12
C PHE A 136 0.91 10.67 18.12
N ARG A 137 0.40 11.25 19.23
CA ARG A 137 1.17 12.00 20.24
C ARG A 137 2.22 11.16 20.97
N ASN A 138 2.09 9.84 21.01
CA ASN A 138 3.03 8.94 21.69
C ASN A 138 4.10 8.39 20.73
N TRP A 139 4.39 9.11 19.63
CA TRP A 139 5.50 8.75 18.75
C TRP A 139 6.82 8.58 19.52
N ASP A 140 7.07 9.43 20.51
CA ASP A 140 8.27 9.33 21.35
C ASP A 140 8.38 8.01 22.11
N SER A 141 7.24 7.39 22.49
CA SER A 141 7.23 6.07 23.14
C SER A 141 7.57 4.94 22.17
N TYR A 142 7.09 5.01 20.92
CA TYR A 142 7.48 4.06 19.88
C TYR A 142 8.95 4.24 19.52
N ARG A 143 9.39 5.47 19.28
CA ARG A 143 10.79 5.81 19.01
C ARG A 143 11.72 5.30 20.11
N TYR A 144 11.32 5.37 21.38
CA TYR A 144 12.09 4.83 22.50
C TYR A 144 12.23 3.30 22.45
N ILE A 145 11.19 2.57 22.04
CA ILE A 145 11.24 1.11 21.88
C ILE A 145 12.18 0.73 20.72
N TYR A 146 12.17 1.51 19.64
CA TYR A 146 12.91 1.20 18.40
C TYR A 146 14.22 1.99 18.22
N GLN A 147 14.65 2.77 19.24
CA GLN A 147 15.84 3.63 19.20
C GLN A 147 17.15 2.90 18.86
N TRP A 148 17.20 1.58 19.08
CA TRP A 148 18.36 0.72 18.87
C TRP A 148 18.57 0.33 17.39
N GLN A 149 17.63 0.59 16.49
CA GLN A 149 17.70 0.19 15.08
C GLN A 149 18.52 1.12 14.16
N GLY A 150 19.30 2.05 14.73
CA GLY A 150 20.17 2.95 13.97
C GLY A 150 19.39 4.09 13.32
N GLN A 151 19.62 5.31 13.79
CA GLN A 151 18.93 6.53 13.32
C GLN A 151 19.25 6.93 11.86
N GLU A 152 20.12 6.20 11.14
CA GLU A 152 20.81 6.71 9.94
C GLU A 152 20.23 6.27 8.60
N GLN A 153 19.24 5.37 8.53
CA GLN A 153 18.58 5.03 7.26
C GLN A 153 17.08 5.24 7.36
N ARG A 154 16.71 6.52 7.49
CA ARG A 154 15.33 6.97 7.27
C ARG A 154 15.01 6.88 5.78
N MET A 155 14.65 5.69 5.32
CA MET A 155 13.89 5.53 4.08
C MET A 155 12.50 5.05 4.50
N PHE A 156 11.49 5.78 4.06
CA PHE A 156 10.16 5.20 4.00
C PHE A 156 10.30 3.87 3.29
N ASN A 157 9.60 2.84 3.79
CA ASN A 157 9.50 1.59 3.04
C ASN A 157 8.78 1.79 1.68
N VAL A 158 8.26 2.99 1.43
CA VAL A 158 7.77 3.51 0.15
C VAL A 158 8.84 4.35 -0.54
N ASP A 159 8.98 4.20 -1.85
CA ASP A 159 9.84 5.04 -2.69
C ASP A 159 9.27 6.47 -2.79
N PRO A 160 9.94 7.49 -2.22
CA PRO A 160 9.44 8.87 -2.23
C PRO A 160 9.33 9.45 -3.64
N THR A 161 10.11 8.95 -4.61
CA THR A 161 10.07 9.45 -6.00
C THR A 161 8.81 9.02 -6.75
N ARG A 162 8.22 7.89 -6.32
CA ARG A 162 7.01 7.31 -6.88
C ARG A 162 5.75 7.74 -6.16
N LEU A 163 5.84 8.14 -4.90
CA LEU A 163 4.71 8.68 -4.14
C LEU A 163 4.17 9.95 -4.83
N LYS A 164 2.96 9.85 -5.39
CA LYS A 164 2.26 10.93 -6.08
C LYS A 164 1.31 11.66 -5.14
N GLU A 165 0.60 10.92 -4.30
CA GLU A 165 -0.48 11.48 -3.48
C GLU A 165 -0.48 10.92 -2.06
N VAL A 166 -0.80 11.79 -1.09
CA VAL A 166 -1.14 11.39 0.28
C VAL A 166 -2.55 11.88 0.57
N VAL A 167 -3.46 10.97 0.87
CA VAL A 167 -4.86 11.23 1.21
C VAL A 167 -5.02 11.13 2.72
N LEU A 168 -5.56 12.19 3.32
CA LEU A 168 -5.77 12.31 4.76
C LEU A 168 -7.25 12.44 5.06
N HIS A 169 -7.76 11.51 5.85
CA HIS A 169 -9.15 11.50 6.31
C HIS A 169 -9.20 12.25 7.64
N VAL A 170 -9.87 13.39 7.66
CA VAL A 170 -9.97 14.24 8.84
C VAL A 170 -11.41 14.19 9.34
N ASP A 171 -11.60 13.64 10.53
CA ASP A 171 -12.90 13.57 11.18
C ASP A 171 -13.17 14.84 12.00
N GLU A 172 -14.42 15.09 12.38
CA GLU A 172 -14.82 16.29 13.14
C GLU A 172 -14.01 16.49 14.42
N ASP A 173 -13.78 15.41 15.17
CA ASP A 173 -13.00 15.44 16.39
C ASP A 173 -11.58 15.95 16.14
N ASP A 174 -10.96 15.56 15.01
CA ASP A 174 -9.60 15.95 14.63
C ASP A 174 -9.47 17.44 14.32
N ILE A 175 -10.53 18.04 13.75
CA ILE A 175 -10.58 19.49 13.45
C ILE A 175 -10.54 20.29 14.74
N LEU A 176 -11.20 19.81 15.80
CA LEU A 176 -11.29 20.48 17.10
C LEU A 176 -9.98 20.39 17.90
N PHE A 177 -9.14 19.38 17.66
CA PHE A 177 -7.80 19.27 18.23
C PHE A 177 -6.74 20.15 17.53
N GLY A 178 -7.20 21.06 16.67
CA GLY A 178 -6.44 21.99 15.84
C GLY A 178 -5.34 22.77 16.58
N GLY A 179 -4.11 22.28 16.48
CA GLY A 179 -2.94 23.01 16.98
C GLY A 179 -1.59 22.65 16.35
N MET A 180 -1.50 21.57 15.56
CA MET A 180 -0.23 21.20 14.91
C MET A 180 -0.31 21.46 13.41
N SER A 181 0.65 22.24 12.90
CA SER A 181 0.76 22.49 11.47
C SER A 181 1.17 21.19 10.77
N PHE A 182 0.39 20.76 9.77
CA PHE A 182 0.68 19.60 8.93
C PHE A 182 2.13 19.60 8.41
N LYS A 183 2.61 20.80 8.07
CA LYS A 183 3.96 21.07 7.57
C LYS A 183 5.04 20.57 8.53
N ASP A 184 4.83 20.70 9.84
CA ASP A 184 5.81 20.27 10.84
C ASP A 184 5.76 18.75 11.07
N SER A 185 4.57 18.14 11.02
CA SER A 185 4.41 16.69 11.09
C SER A 185 4.98 15.98 9.86
N TRP A 186 4.84 16.56 8.67
CA TRP A 186 5.41 15.99 7.44
C TRP A 186 6.89 16.31 7.24
N ARG A 187 7.39 17.46 7.70
CA ARG A 187 8.84 17.75 7.68
C ARG A 187 9.67 16.72 8.43
N GLN A 188 9.09 16.09 9.45
CA GLN A 188 9.74 14.98 10.17
C GLN A 188 9.82 13.68 9.34
N LEU A 189 9.05 13.61 8.24
CA LEU A 189 8.89 12.47 7.34
C LEU A 189 9.67 12.64 6.02
N GLY A 190 10.58 13.61 5.91
CA GLY A 190 11.43 13.75 4.73
C GLY A 190 10.79 14.59 3.61
N GLU A 191 10.97 14.17 2.36
CA GLU A 191 10.49 14.91 1.18
C GLU A 191 8.96 15.00 1.14
N LEU A 192 8.45 16.15 0.71
CA LEU A 192 7.01 16.38 0.56
C LEU A 192 6.49 15.59 -0.66
N PRO A 193 5.34 14.89 -0.55
CA PRO A 193 4.70 14.25 -1.69
C PRO A 193 4.32 15.29 -2.74
N LYS A 194 4.11 14.84 -3.99
CA LYS A 194 3.74 15.73 -5.11
C LYS A 194 2.37 16.38 -4.89
N LEU A 195 1.45 15.69 -4.22
CA LEU A 195 0.10 16.15 -3.90
C LEU A 195 -0.32 15.63 -2.52
N ILE A 196 -1.04 16.47 -1.77
CA ILE A 196 -1.75 16.06 -0.56
C ILE A 196 -3.24 16.33 -0.78
N THR A 197 -4.08 15.35 -0.48
CA THR A 197 -5.53 15.47 -0.55
C THR A 197 -6.10 15.33 0.86
N TYR A 198 -6.85 16.33 1.30
CA TYR A 198 -7.59 16.29 2.54
C TYR A 198 -9.04 15.93 2.26
N ILE A 199 -9.54 14.88 2.90
CA ILE A 199 -10.94 14.48 2.86
C ILE A 199 -11.51 14.73 4.25
N PHE A 200 -12.35 15.74 4.36
CA PHE A 200 -13.04 16.05 5.60
C PHE A 200 -14.37 15.30 5.67
N HIS A 201 -14.54 14.49 6.70
CA HIS A 201 -15.80 13.80 7.02
C HIS A 201 -16.52 14.65 8.07
N ILE A 202 -17.51 15.44 7.63
CA ILE A 202 -18.21 16.39 8.49
C ILE A 202 -19.70 16.09 8.44
N THR A 203 -20.33 15.92 9.59
CA THR A 203 -21.78 15.84 9.74
C THR A 203 -22.41 17.21 9.56
N ALA A 204 -23.55 17.27 8.86
CA ALA A 204 -24.27 18.51 8.65
C ALA A 204 -24.92 19.02 9.96
N SER A 205 -24.15 19.74 10.79
CA SER A 205 -24.60 20.42 12.00
C SER A 205 -24.28 21.92 11.95
N SER A 206 -24.81 22.72 12.87
CA SER A 206 -24.50 24.16 12.98
C SER A 206 -23.01 24.45 13.26
N GLU A 207 -22.23 23.45 13.65
CA GLU A 207 -20.78 23.53 13.86
C GLU A 207 -19.98 23.46 12.53
N TYR A 208 -20.64 23.08 11.43
CA TYR A 208 -20.09 23.05 10.07
C TYR A 208 -19.47 24.38 9.62
N GLU A 209 -20.13 25.50 9.92
CA GLU A 209 -19.65 26.81 9.49
C GLU A 209 -18.36 27.23 10.22
N TYR A 210 -18.21 26.80 11.48
CA TYR A 210 -16.99 27.04 12.26
C TYR A 210 -15.86 26.10 11.83
N ALA A 211 -16.16 24.82 11.61
CA ALA A 211 -15.20 23.85 11.09
C ALA A 211 -14.66 24.32 9.74
N LEU A 212 -15.52 24.63 8.76
CA LEU A 212 -15.11 25.10 7.43
C LEU A 212 -14.28 26.40 7.48
N LYS A 213 -14.66 27.37 8.32
CA LYS A 213 -13.87 28.60 8.53
C LYS A 213 -12.52 28.34 9.18
N SER A 214 -12.41 27.30 10.02
CA SER A 214 -11.15 26.88 10.63
C SER A 214 -10.27 26.15 9.63
N LEU A 215 -10.84 25.31 8.77
CA LEU A 215 -10.16 24.64 7.67
C LEU A 215 -9.50 25.65 6.71
N LEU A 216 -10.24 26.66 6.27
CA LEU A 216 -9.72 27.70 5.37
C LEU A 216 -8.56 28.54 5.94
N LYS A 217 -8.26 28.42 7.25
CA LYS A 217 -7.15 29.12 7.90
C LYS A 217 -5.83 28.32 7.93
N TYR A 218 -5.85 27.03 7.61
CA TYR A 218 -4.64 26.21 7.64
C TYR A 218 -3.74 26.45 6.41
N ASP A 219 -2.43 26.58 6.64
CA ASP A 219 -1.42 26.47 5.59
C ASP A 219 -1.25 24.99 5.24
N TYR A 220 -2.00 24.55 4.22
CA TYR A 220 -1.93 23.18 3.68
C TYR A 220 -0.67 22.95 2.80
N GLY A 221 0.18 23.96 2.60
CA GLY A 221 1.33 23.89 1.71
C GLY A 221 1.00 24.10 0.23
N PRO A 222 2.02 24.02 -0.66
CA PRO A 222 1.92 24.50 -2.04
C PRO A 222 1.09 23.62 -2.98
N VAL A 223 0.75 22.37 -2.63
CA VAL A 223 -0.04 21.46 -3.47
C VAL A 223 -1.02 20.65 -2.62
N ALA A 224 -2.17 21.26 -2.31
CA ALA A 224 -3.23 20.63 -1.54
C ALA A 224 -4.56 20.64 -2.31
N THR A 225 -5.23 19.49 -2.38
CA THR A 225 -6.64 19.41 -2.78
C THR A 225 -7.49 19.19 -1.53
N VAL A 226 -8.59 19.94 -1.40
CA VAL A 226 -9.53 19.79 -0.29
C VAL A 226 -10.86 19.24 -0.83
N ARG A 227 -11.31 18.13 -0.27
CA ARG A 227 -12.61 17.51 -0.52
C ARG A 227 -13.40 17.45 0.78
N VAL A 228 -14.69 17.74 0.71
CA VAL A 228 -15.61 17.66 1.85
C VAL A 228 -16.68 16.63 1.52
N ILE A 229 -16.84 15.64 2.37
CA ILE A 229 -17.90 14.63 2.31
C ILE A 229 -18.91 14.98 3.41
N LEU A 230 -20.18 15.13 3.01
CA LEU A 230 -21.32 15.46 3.85
C LEU A 230 -22.16 14.22 4.14
#